data_AF-A0A068UDY1-F1
#
_entry.id   AF-A0A068UDY1-F1
#
_cell.length_a   1.000
_cell.length_b   1.000
_cell.length_c   1.000
_cell.angle_alpha   90.00
_cell.angle_beta   90.00
_cell.angle_gamma   90.00
#
_symmetry.space_group_name_H-M   'P 1'
#
loop_
_entity.id
_entity.type
_entity.pdbx_description
1 polymer ?
#
loop_
_entity_poly.entity_id
_entity_poly.type
_entity_poly.pdbx_seq_one_letter_code
_entity_poly.pdbx_strand_id
1 'polypeptide(L)'
;MAKAEVDFLMGLFEKGLKDDLKLILLREDIRNSVIGDTSKLPRNLDESIARVEKTTMNNPRLHLVVAVNYSGKHDVVQACRRISQKVKDGLIVPEDIDEVLVEQDLEMCRVSLP
;
A
#
# COMPACT_ATOMS: atom_id res chain seq x y z
N MET A 1 -19.51 16.88 14.25
CA MET A 1 -18.58 17.66 13.39
C MET A 1 -19.30 18.01 12.11
N ALA A 2 -19.24 19.28 11.69
CA ALA A 2 -19.91 19.70 10.46
C ALA A 2 -19.17 19.10 9.26
N LYS A 3 -19.90 18.62 8.25
CA LYS A 3 -19.33 17.98 7.05
C LYS A 3 -18.21 18.81 6.40
N ALA A 4 -18.36 20.14 6.42
CA ALA A 4 -17.36 21.09 5.92
C ALA A 4 -16.02 21.08 6.68
N GLU A 5 -16.04 20.79 7.99
CA GLU A 5 -14.83 20.70 8.81
C GLU A 5 -14.05 19.42 8.50
N VAL A 6 -14.78 18.32 8.29
CA VAL A 6 -14.21 17.06 7.82
C VAL A 6 -13.61 17.24 6.43
N ASP A 7 -14.34 17.85 5.50
CA ASP A 7 -13.86 18.10 4.14
C ASP A 7 -12.62 19.02 4.13
N PHE A 8 -12.59 20.04 4.99
CA PHE A 8 -11.42 20.93 5.14
C PHE A 8 -10.20 20.20 5.72
N LEU A 9 -10.38 19.40 6.77
CA LEU A 9 -9.30 18.59 7.36
C LEU A 9 -8.76 17.57 6.37
N MET A 10 -9.64 16.93 5.58
CA MET A 10 -9.25 16.01 4.53
C MET A 10 -8.48 16.73 3.42
N GLY A 11 -8.88 17.93 3.02
CA GLY A 11 -8.13 18.74 2.05
C GLY A 11 -6.76 19.19 2.56
N LEU A 12 -6.64 19.51 3.85
CA LEU A 12 -5.34 19.82 4.47
C LEU A 12 -4.43 18.59 4.53
N PHE A 13 -5.01 17.43 4.88
CA PHE A 13 -4.33 16.14 4.90
C PHE A 13 -3.85 15.74 3.50
N GLU A 14 -4.69 15.88 2.47
CA GLU A 14 -4.32 15.65 1.07
C GLU A 14 -3.16 16.54 0.63
N LYS A 15 -3.18 17.82 1.01
CA LYS A 15 -2.09 18.76 0.66
C LYS A 15 -0.78 18.37 1.35
N GLY A 16 -0.83 18.05 2.64
CA GLY A 16 0.34 17.58 3.40
C GLY A 16 0.90 16.29 2.82
N LEU A 17 0.04 15.29 2.56
CA LEU A 17 0.44 14.04 1.92
C LEU A 17 1.07 14.28 0.56
N LYS A 18 0.55 15.20 -0.25
CA LYS A 18 1.10 15.48 -1.58
C LYS A 18 2.49 16.09 -1.51
N ASP A 19 2.75 16.97 -0.54
CA ASP A 19 4.04 17.63 -0.37
C ASP A 19 5.07 16.65 0.25
N ASP A 20 4.67 15.85 1.24
CA ASP A 20 5.50 14.80 1.83
C ASP A 20 5.82 13.70 0.81
N LEU A 21 4.82 13.23 0.05
CA LEU A 21 5.03 12.26 -1.01
C LEU A 21 6.01 12.81 -2.03
N LYS A 22 5.83 14.04 -2.53
CA LYS A 22 6.80 14.67 -3.44
C LYS A 22 8.22 14.70 -2.88
N LEU A 23 8.39 15.07 -1.61
CA LEU A 23 9.71 15.05 -0.95
C LEU A 23 10.30 13.64 -0.90
N ILE A 24 9.47 12.63 -0.68
CA ILE A 24 9.85 11.22 -0.72
C ILE A 24 10.24 10.80 -2.15
N LEU A 25 9.47 11.21 -3.16
CA LEU A 25 9.72 10.90 -4.58
C LEU A 25 11.05 11.45 -5.10
N LEU A 26 11.53 12.55 -4.51
CA LEU A 26 12.71 13.28 -4.94
C LEU A 26 14.02 12.73 -4.35
N ARG A 27 13.97 11.73 -3.48
CA ARG A 27 15.17 11.16 -2.87
C ARG A 27 15.78 10.09 -3.78
N GLU A 28 16.98 10.38 -4.29
CA GLU A 28 17.74 9.43 -5.10
C GLU A 28 18.09 8.15 -4.31
N ASP A 29 18.10 7.02 -5.02
CA ASP A 29 18.43 5.67 -4.52
C ASP A 29 17.49 5.05 -3.47
N ILE A 30 16.27 5.57 -3.27
CA ILE A 30 15.27 4.95 -2.37
C ILE A 30 14.23 4.19 -3.20
N ARG A 31 13.99 2.91 -2.90
CA ARG A 31 12.84 2.12 -3.39
C ARG A 31 11.62 2.56 -2.62
N ASN A 32 10.55 2.92 -3.31
CA ASN A 32 9.30 3.34 -2.67
C ASN A 32 8.21 2.31 -2.95
N SER A 33 7.42 1.98 -1.93
CA SER A 33 6.20 1.20 -2.07
C SER A 33 5.09 1.78 -1.22
N VAL A 34 3.86 1.68 -1.68
CA VAL A 34 2.66 2.10 -0.97
C VAL A 34 1.80 0.88 -0.66
N ILE A 35 1.34 0.78 0.59
CA ILE A 35 0.41 -0.27 1.05
C ILE A 35 -0.88 0.35 1.57
N GLY A 36 -1.95 -0.43 1.59
CA GLY A 36 -3.29 0.00 2.00
C GLY A 36 -4.18 0.46 0.84
N ASP A 37 -5.18 1.27 1.18
CA ASP A 37 -6.27 1.63 0.26
C ASP A 37 -6.03 2.99 -0.39
N THR A 38 -5.54 2.97 -1.63
CA THR A 38 -5.35 4.17 -2.47
C THR A 38 -6.61 4.60 -3.22
N SER A 39 -7.72 3.84 -3.16
CA SER A 39 -8.94 4.15 -3.93
C SER A 39 -9.59 5.49 -3.57
N LYS A 40 -9.30 5.99 -2.37
CA LYS A 40 -9.77 7.28 -1.87
C LYS A 40 -8.84 8.44 -2.22
N LEU A 41 -7.69 8.17 -2.83
CA LEU A 41 -6.77 9.22 -3.25
C LEU A 41 -7.25 9.88 -4.54
N PRO A 42 -6.97 11.18 -4.71
CA PRO A 42 -7.11 11.83 -6.00
C PRO A 42 -6.33 11.09 -7.10
N ARG A 43 -6.94 10.89 -8.27
CA ARG A 43 -6.36 10.13 -9.39
C ARG A 43 -4.94 10.56 -9.78
N ASN A 44 -4.66 11.86 -9.77
CA ASN A 44 -3.34 12.40 -10.06
C ASN A 44 -2.26 11.95 -9.07
N LEU A 45 -2.64 11.71 -7.81
CA LEU A 45 -1.76 11.22 -6.77
C LEU A 45 -1.50 9.72 -6.94
N ASP A 46 -2.55 8.95 -7.21
CA ASP A 46 -2.44 7.50 -7.49
C ASP A 46 -1.54 7.22 -8.71
N GLU A 47 -1.71 7.98 -9.80
CA GLU A 47 -0.83 7.90 -10.98
C GLU A 47 0.63 8.29 -10.65
N SER A 48 0.83 9.26 -9.75
CA SER A 48 2.18 9.67 -9.31
C SER A 48 2.85 8.60 -8.45
N ILE A 49 2.09 7.97 -7.53
CA ILE A 49 2.54 6.86 -6.70
C ILE A 49 3.01 5.71 -7.59
N ALA A 50 2.15 5.25 -8.51
CA ALA A 50 2.46 4.14 -9.41
C ALA A 50 3.73 4.41 -10.26
N ARG A 51 3.90 5.65 -10.72
CA ARG A 51 5.10 6.06 -11.46
C ARG A 51 6.37 5.93 -10.61
N VAL A 52 6.31 6.30 -9.34
CA VAL A 52 7.46 6.27 -8.44
C VAL A 52 7.82 4.85 -8.06
N GLU A 53 6.84 4.04 -7.66
CA GLU A 53 7.09 2.63 -7.33
C GLU A 53 7.80 1.94 -8.50
N LYS A 54 7.31 2.18 -9.73
CA LYS A 54 7.94 1.65 -10.95
C LYS A 54 9.35 2.20 -11.20
N THR A 55 9.57 3.49 -11.00
CA THR A 55 10.87 4.13 -11.29
C THR A 55 11.92 3.75 -10.25
N THR A 56 11.49 3.43 -9.02
CA THR A 56 12.38 3.21 -7.88
C THR A 56 12.48 1.74 -7.45
N MET A 57 11.79 0.81 -8.12
CA MET A 57 11.73 -0.61 -7.73
C MET A 57 13.11 -1.28 -7.56
N ASN A 58 14.12 -0.83 -8.30
CA ASN A 58 15.47 -1.41 -8.30
C ASN A 58 16.47 -0.63 -7.42
N ASN A 59 16.01 0.37 -6.68
CA ASN A 59 16.87 1.20 -5.85
C ASN A 59 17.31 0.42 -4.59
N PRO A 60 18.62 0.22 -4.37
CA PRO A 60 19.09 -0.76 -3.39
C PRO A 60 19.29 -0.21 -1.97
N ARG A 61 19.30 1.12 -1.80
CA ARG A 61 19.84 1.74 -0.57
C ARG A 61 18.86 1.71 0.60
N LEU A 62 17.59 1.99 0.33
CA LEU A 62 16.53 2.02 1.35
C LEU A 62 15.22 1.65 0.69
N HIS A 63 14.44 0.80 1.34
CA HIS A 63 13.05 0.56 0.97
C HIS A 63 12.13 1.32 1.91
N LEU A 64 11.48 2.35 1.40
CA LEU A 64 10.49 3.14 2.11
C LEU A 64 9.09 2.63 1.77
N VAL A 65 8.39 2.10 2.78
CA VAL A 65 7.00 1.66 2.66
C VAL A 65 6.09 2.69 3.31
N VAL A 66 5.17 3.27 2.53
CA VAL A 66 4.20 4.25 3.01
C VAL A 66 2.83 3.58 3.13
N ALA A 67 2.26 3.59 4.33
CA ALA A 67 0.94 3.04 4.59
C ALA A 67 -0.12 4.14 4.42
N VAL A 68 -0.99 4.01 3.41
CA VAL A 68 -2.06 4.97 3.12
C VAL A 68 -3.41 4.32 3.39
N ASN A 69 -4.23 4.94 4.25
CA ASN A 69 -5.50 4.36 4.70
C ASN A 69 -5.37 2.91 5.21
N TYR A 70 -4.19 2.56 5.69
CA TYR A 70 -3.82 1.20 6.08
C TYR A 70 -4.16 0.95 7.55
N SER A 71 -4.62 -0.26 7.85
CA SER A 71 -4.72 -0.76 9.22
C SER A 71 -4.40 -2.26 9.24
N GLY A 72 -3.93 -2.80 10.37
CA GLY A 72 -3.66 -4.24 10.46
C GLY A 72 -4.90 -5.10 10.15
N LYS A 73 -6.11 -4.62 10.48
CA LYS A 73 -7.35 -5.28 10.10
C LYS A 73 -7.59 -5.25 8.59
N HIS A 74 -7.29 -4.13 7.93
CA HIS A 74 -7.37 -4.04 6.48
C HIS A 74 -6.45 -5.08 5.84
N ASP A 75 -5.20 -5.16 6.30
CA ASP A 75 -4.22 -6.07 5.73
C ASP A 75 -4.66 -7.54 5.82
N VAL A 76 -5.08 -7.96 7.01
CA VAL A 76 -5.59 -9.31 7.24
C VAL A 76 -6.79 -9.62 6.33
N VAL A 77 -7.73 -8.69 6.18
CA VAL A 77 -8.89 -8.89 5.30
C VAL A 77 -8.45 -9.05 3.83
N GLN A 78 -7.48 -8.27 3.38
CA GLN A 78 -6.97 -8.40 2.01
C GLN A 78 -6.19 -9.70 1.81
N ALA A 79 -5.38 -10.11 2.79
CA ALA A 79 -4.67 -11.39 2.77
C ALA A 79 -5.65 -12.56 2.68
N CYS A 80 -6.70 -12.59 3.51
CA CYS A 80 -7.75 -13.60 3.44
C CYS A 80 -8.44 -13.63 2.06
N ARG A 81 -8.77 -12.47 1.48
CA ARG A 81 -9.36 -12.40 0.13
C ARG A 81 -8.44 -12.98 -0.93
N ARG A 82 -7.14 -12.68 -0.89
CA ARG A 82 -6.13 -13.21 -1.81
C ARG A 82 -6.01 -14.73 -1.68
N ILE A 83 -5.90 -15.24 -0.46
CA ILE A 83 -5.81 -16.68 -0.19
C ILE A 83 -7.08 -17.39 -0.66
N SER A 84 -8.26 -16.88 -0.33
CA SER A 84 -9.54 -17.46 -0.80
C SER A 84 -9.65 -17.47 -2.32
N GLN A 85 -9.10 -16.46 -3.00
CA GLN A 85 -9.07 -16.45 -4.46
C GLN A 85 -8.12 -17.53 -5.00
N LYS A 86 -6.94 -17.72 -4.41
CA LYS A 86 -6.02 -18.83 -4.76
C LYS A 86 -6.67 -20.21 -4.58
N VAL A 87 -7.43 -20.41 -3.50
CA VAL A 87 -8.21 -21.64 -3.25
C VAL A 87 -9.27 -21.81 -4.34
N LYS A 88 -10.04 -20.76 -4.64
CA LYS A 88 -11.08 -20.79 -5.68
C LYS A 88 -10.51 -21.10 -7.07
N ASP A 89 -9.31 -20.63 -7.35
CA ASP A 89 -8.61 -20.85 -8.61
C ASP A 89 -7.89 -22.23 -8.65
N GLY A 90 -7.95 -23.00 -7.56
CA GLY A 90 -7.35 -24.34 -7.46
C GLY A 90 -5.83 -24.33 -7.36
N LEU A 91 -5.22 -23.19 -6.99
CA LEU A 91 -3.77 -23.04 -6.84
C LEU A 91 -3.26 -23.64 -5.52
N ILE A 92 -4.11 -23.66 -4.50
CA ILE A 92 -3.87 -24.22 -3.17
C ILE A 92 -5.15 -24.87 -2.66
N VAL A 93 -5.05 -25.74 -1.66
CA VAL A 93 -6.19 -26.25 -0.91
C VAL A 93 -6.29 -25.57 0.47
N PRO A 94 -7.46 -25.55 1.14
CA PRO A 94 -7.60 -24.94 2.46
C PRO A 94 -6.60 -25.46 3.51
N GLU A 95 -6.19 -26.73 3.38
CA GLU A 95 -5.23 -27.39 4.26
C GLU A 95 -3.79 -26.87 4.09
N ASP A 96 -3.48 -26.19 2.97
CA ASP A 96 -2.19 -25.54 2.74
C ASP A 96 -2.08 -24.18 3.47
N ILE A 97 -3.18 -23.71 4.08
CA ILE A 97 -3.20 -22.40 4.76
C ILE A 97 -2.59 -22.53 6.16
N ASP A 98 -1.36 -22.06 6.30
CA ASP A 98 -0.63 -21.96 7.55
C ASP A 98 -0.22 -20.50 7.87
N GLU A 99 0.49 -20.32 9.00
CA GLU A 99 0.98 -18.99 9.42
C GLU A 99 1.91 -18.36 8.39
N VAL A 100 2.74 -19.17 7.71
CA VAL A 100 3.71 -18.70 6.71
C VAL A 100 2.99 -18.19 5.47
N LEU A 101 1.98 -18.92 4.98
CA LEU A 101 1.18 -18.49 3.84
C LEU A 101 0.43 -17.19 4.15
N VAL A 102 -0.17 -17.09 5.34
CA VAL A 102 -0.87 -15.88 5.77
C VAL A 102 0.09 -14.70 5.83
N GLU A 103 1.27 -14.88 6.41
CA GLU A 103 2.31 -13.84 6.48
C GLU A 103 2.75 -13.39 5.08
N GLN A 104 2.97 -14.33 4.16
CA GLN A 104 3.36 -14.02 2.77
C GLN A 104 2.29 -13.25 2.00
N ASP A 105 1.02 -13.42 2.35
CA ASP A 105 -0.08 -12.72 1.71
C ASP A 105 -0.42 -11.37 2.36
N LEU A 106 0.21 -10.97 3.47
CA LEU A 106 0.10 -9.61 4.03
C LEU A 106 0.78 -8.57 3.12
N GLU A 107 0.15 -7.42 2.90
CA GLU A 107 0.65 -6.34 2.04
C GLU A 107 2.03 -5.86 2.46
N MET A 108 2.26 -5.72 3.77
CA MET A 108 3.56 -5.32 4.33
C MET A 108 4.68 -6.30 3.96
N CYS A 109 4.42 -7.61 4.06
CA CYS A 109 5.40 -8.64 3.75
C CYS A 109 5.64 -8.74 2.24
N ARG A 110 4.58 -8.62 1.43
CA ARG A 110 4.67 -8.66 -0.04
C ARG A 110 5.56 -7.57 -0.62
N VAL A 111 5.53 -6.36 -0.04
CA VAL A 111 6.40 -5.28 -0.50
C VAL A 111 7.84 -5.45 -0.03
N SER A 112 8.06 -6.09 1.12
CA SER A 112 9.38 -6.27 1.76
C SER A 112 10.20 -7.42 1.16
N LEU A 113 9.60 -8.23 0.29
CA LEU A 113 10.32 -9.26 -0.46
C LEU A 113 11.17 -8.61 -1.58
N PRO A 114 12.42 -9.10 -1.77
CA PRO A 114 13.34 -8.56 -2.78
C PRO A 114 12.73 -8.59 -4.19
#